data_AF-A0A7X6MVH2-F1
#
_entry.id   AF-A0A7X6MVH2-F1
#
_cell.length_a   1.000
_cell.length_b   1.000
_cell.length_c   1.000
_cell.angle_alpha   90.00
_cell.angle_beta   90.00
_cell.angle_gamma   90.00
#
_symmetry.space_group_name_H-M   'P 1'
#
loop_
_entity.id
_entity.type
_entity.pdbx_description
1 polymer ?
#
loop_
_entity_poly.entity_id
_entity_poly.type
_entity_poly.pdbx_seq_one_letter_code
_entity_poly.pdbx_strand_id
1 'polypeptide(L)'
;MRHYMSTAQVAEYLGITRDVLHARIRAREFKDPDVVIGDRFQGWSPETVEKYRQEHDGFGYSYDTEGLTNVITQIRTIAERVRTYGSQLDNAADGFAWSVPQNLHVIAARLESDFRGRLALDTRNAAHLNSIDVDVASAWGRERTVEQDDTDDQSLIRIALALGPVESYMAADSSHQERMAELHATSDDLSAVIERLPKVFDNPAGRLSARAIAVERSVIDNKLRDLADSA
;
A
#
# COMPACT_ATOMS: atom_id res chain seq x y z
N MET A 1 -6.86 17.97 30.78
CA MET A 1 -7.91 16.94 30.52
C MET A 1 -7.26 15.81 29.74
N ARG A 2 -7.44 14.54 30.14
CA ARG A 2 -6.97 13.40 29.35
C ARG A 2 -7.94 13.14 28.19
N HIS A 3 -7.41 12.97 26.98
CA HIS A 3 -8.21 12.67 25.79
C HIS A 3 -8.43 11.15 25.71
N TYR A 4 -9.67 10.72 25.48
CA TYR A 4 -10.04 9.31 25.35
C TYR A 4 -10.65 9.07 23.97
N MET A 5 -10.20 8.01 23.32
CA MET A 5 -10.70 7.56 22.03
C MET A 5 -11.95 6.73 22.23
N SER A 6 -13.02 7.07 21.51
CA SER A 6 -14.22 6.24 21.40
C SER A 6 -13.93 4.94 20.67
N THR A 7 -14.80 3.93 20.81
CA THR A 7 -14.68 2.65 20.11
C THR A 7 -14.54 2.79 18.59
N ALA A 8 -15.17 3.82 18.01
CA ALA A 8 -15.03 4.17 16.61
C ALA A 8 -13.61 4.57 16.23
N GLN A 9 -13.02 5.48 17.02
CA GLN A 9 -11.68 6.00 16.80
C GLN A 9 -10.62 4.92 17.07
N VAL A 10 -10.85 4.04 18.05
CA VAL A 10 -9.97 2.90 18.31
C VAL A 10 -9.97 1.92 17.13
N ALA A 11 -11.15 1.58 16.59
CA ALA A 11 -11.24 0.67 15.45
C ALA A 11 -10.57 1.24 14.20
N GLU A 12 -10.80 2.53 13.93
CA GLU A 12 -10.17 3.26 12.84
C GLU A 12 -8.64 3.30 12.99
N TYR A 13 -8.15 3.63 14.19
CA TYR A 13 -6.72 3.69 14.49
C TYR A 13 -6.01 2.34 14.35
N LEU A 14 -6.69 1.25 14.72
CA LEU A 14 -6.18 -0.12 14.58
C LEU A 14 -6.41 -0.72 13.18
N GLY A 15 -7.04 0.01 12.25
CA GLY A 15 -7.31 -0.48 10.89
C GLY A 15 -8.25 -1.69 10.81
N ILE A 16 -9.15 -1.85 11.79
CA ILE A 16 -10.13 -2.94 11.89
C ILE A 16 -11.57 -2.41 11.90
N THR A 17 -12.54 -3.27 11.64
CA THR A 17 -13.95 -2.87 11.76
C THR A 17 -14.36 -2.77 13.24
N ARG A 18 -15.39 -1.95 13.53
CA ARG A 18 -15.96 -1.87 14.89
C ARG A 18 -16.43 -3.22 15.41
N ASP A 19 -17.01 -4.05 14.55
CA ASP A 19 -17.48 -5.39 14.93
C ASP A 19 -16.32 -6.32 15.33
N VAL A 20 -15.18 -6.24 14.63
CA VAL A 20 -13.97 -6.98 14.97
C VAL A 20 -13.42 -6.51 16.32
N LEU A 21 -13.39 -5.19 16.57
CA LEU A 21 -12.99 -4.66 17.86
C LEU A 21 -13.92 -5.14 19.00
N HIS A 22 -15.24 -5.08 18.81
CA HIS A 22 -16.22 -5.57 19.78
C HIS A 22 -16.14 -7.09 20.00
N ALA A 23 -15.79 -7.86 18.98
CA ALA A 23 -15.53 -9.30 19.12
C ALA A 23 -14.29 -9.55 20.00
N ARG A 24 -13.19 -8.82 19.76
CA ARG A 24 -11.95 -8.93 20.56
C ARG A 24 -12.15 -8.51 22.02
N ILE A 25 -12.91 -7.44 22.27
CA ILE A 25 -13.29 -7.02 23.63
C ILE A 25 -14.05 -8.14 24.35
N ARG A 26 -15.06 -8.73 23.69
CA ARG A 26 -15.84 -9.84 24.27
C ARG A 26 -15.01 -11.10 24.52
N ALA A 27 -14.03 -11.37 23.65
CA ALA A 27 -13.10 -12.48 23.78
C ALA A 27 -12.01 -12.24 24.85
N ARG A 28 -11.97 -11.04 25.47
CA ARG A 28 -10.89 -10.58 26.38
C ARG A 28 -9.51 -10.54 25.72
N GLU A 29 -9.50 -10.39 24.41
CA GLU A 29 -8.31 -10.23 23.56
C GLU A 29 -7.99 -8.75 23.31
N PHE A 30 -8.81 -7.82 23.79
CA PHE A 30 -8.55 -6.37 23.82
C PHE A 30 -8.70 -5.88 25.26
N LYS A 31 -7.95 -4.85 25.64
CA LYS A 31 -8.00 -4.30 27.00
C LYS A 31 -9.36 -3.67 27.30
N ASP A 32 -9.77 -3.78 28.57
CA ASP A 32 -10.96 -3.09 29.05
C ASP A 32 -10.84 -1.56 28.87
N PRO A 33 -11.97 -0.84 28.70
CA PRO A 33 -11.96 0.62 28.56
C PRO A 33 -11.29 1.31 29.75
N ASP A 34 -10.42 2.28 29.47
CA ASP A 34 -9.80 3.12 30.50
C ASP A 34 -10.81 4.08 31.16
N VAL A 35 -11.90 4.40 30.45
CA VAL A 35 -13.02 5.16 30.99
C VAL A 35 -14.35 4.62 30.47
N VAL A 36 -15.34 4.58 31.35
CA VAL A 36 -16.73 4.27 31.02
C VAL A 36 -17.61 5.42 31.52
N ILE A 37 -18.33 6.08 30.61
CA ILE A 37 -19.24 7.19 30.94
C ILE A 37 -20.67 6.72 30.69
N GLY A 38 -21.40 6.45 31.77
CA GLY A 38 -22.71 5.79 31.72
C GLY A 38 -22.62 4.38 31.13
N ASP A 39 -23.75 3.82 30.69
CA ASP A 39 -23.80 2.44 30.17
C ASP A 39 -23.38 2.29 28.70
N ARG A 40 -23.04 3.38 28.01
CA ARG A 40 -22.90 3.38 26.53
C ARG A 40 -21.56 3.86 26.00
N PHE A 41 -20.85 4.71 26.73
CA PHE A 41 -19.59 5.24 26.24
C PHE A 41 -18.42 4.50 26.88
N GLN A 42 -17.62 3.86 26.03
CA GLN A 42 -16.36 3.24 26.38
C GLN A 42 -15.23 4.03 25.71
N GLY A 43 -14.23 4.41 26.50
CA GLY A 43 -13.10 5.20 26.05
C GLY A 43 -11.77 4.58 26.43
N TRP A 44 -10.80 4.64 25.53
CA TRP A 44 -9.43 4.21 25.76
C TRP A 44 -8.48 5.38 25.61
N SER A 45 -7.49 5.45 26.48
CA SER A 45 -6.37 6.36 26.31
C SER A 45 -5.59 5.97 25.05
N PRO A 46 -5.05 6.95 24.30
CA PRO A 46 -4.17 6.68 23.17
C PRO A 46 -3.01 5.76 23.53
N GLU A 47 -2.46 5.91 24.73
CA GLU A 47 -1.37 5.08 25.29
C GLU A 47 -1.77 3.60 25.41
N THR A 48 -2.97 3.30 25.92
CA THR A 48 -3.47 1.92 26.01
C THR A 48 -3.68 1.31 24.64
N VAL A 49 -4.24 2.07 23.70
CA VAL A 49 -4.48 1.60 22.32
C VAL A 49 -3.16 1.38 21.60
N GLU A 50 -2.19 2.29 21.77
CA GLU A 50 -0.85 2.19 21.20
C GLU A 50 -0.06 1.06 21.80
N LYS A 51 -0.12 0.85 23.12
CA LYS A 51 0.51 -0.29 23.78
C LYS A 51 -0.12 -1.61 23.35
N TYR A 52 -1.45 -1.66 23.24
CA TYR A 52 -2.15 -2.82 22.69
C TYR A 52 -1.69 -3.09 21.25
N ARG A 53 -1.63 -2.05 20.42
CA ARG A 53 -1.08 -2.11 19.06
C ARG A 53 0.35 -2.64 19.10
N GLN A 54 1.23 -2.15 19.96
CA GLN A 54 2.60 -2.66 20.06
C GLN A 54 2.67 -4.13 20.55
N GLU A 55 1.83 -4.52 21.50
CA GLU A 55 1.83 -5.85 22.13
C GLU A 55 1.21 -6.94 21.24
N HIS A 56 0.16 -6.60 20.48
CA HIS A 56 -0.58 -7.55 19.64
C HIS A 56 -0.25 -7.36 18.15
N ASP A 57 0.33 -6.21 17.80
CA ASP A 57 0.76 -5.81 16.47
C ASP A 57 2.17 -5.18 16.49
N GLY A 58 3.19 -6.05 16.60
CA GLY A 58 4.30 -5.93 15.64
C GLY A 58 3.84 -5.95 14.17
N PHE A 59 2.53 -6.10 13.90
CA PHE A 59 1.85 -5.84 12.64
C PHE A 59 1.51 -4.34 12.46
N GLY A 60 2.48 -3.45 12.65
CA GLY A 60 2.52 -2.30 11.75
C GLY A 60 2.65 -2.90 10.36
N TYR A 61 1.59 -2.83 9.54
CA TYR A 61 1.52 -3.47 8.22
C TYR A 61 2.91 -3.62 7.57
N SER A 62 3.47 -4.84 7.63
CA SER A 62 4.82 -5.09 7.14
C SER A 62 4.86 -4.70 5.67
N TYR A 63 5.76 -3.78 5.34
CA TYR A 63 6.01 -3.43 3.96
C TYR A 63 7.50 -3.57 3.67
N ASP A 64 7.79 -4.29 2.60
CA ASP A 64 9.13 -4.39 2.05
C ASP A 64 9.28 -3.24 1.06
N THR A 65 10.05 -2.21 1.43
CA THR A 65 10.32 -1.03 0.61
C THR A 65 10.86 -1.41 -0.77
N GLU A 66 11.87 -2.27 -0.82
CA GLU A 66 12.47 -2.69 -2.09
C GLU A 66 11.51 -3.59 -2.88
N GLY A 67 10.86 -4.53 -2.19
CA GLY A 67 9.85 -5.38 -2.80
C GLY A 67 8.69 -4.60 -3.42
N LEU A 68 8.20 -3.55 -2.76
CA LEU A 68 7.07 -2.75 -3.22
C LEU A 68 7.46 -1.80 -4.36
N THR A 69 8.64 -1.16 -4.30
CA THR A 69 9.15 -0.37 -5.43
C THR A 69 9.34 -1.22 -6.68
N ASN A 70 9.84 -2.45 -6.51
CA ASN A 70 9.96 -3.42 -7.60
C ASN A 70 8.58 -3.81 -8.17
N VAL A 71 7.60 -4.10 -7.31
CA VAL A 71 6.23 -4.42 -7.77
C VAL A 71 5.59 -3.25 -8.52
N ILE A 72 5.71 -2.01 -8.02
CA ILE A 72 5.17 -0.82 -8.70
C ILE A 72 5.82 -0.65 -10.07
N THR A 73 7.14 -0.81 -10.14
CA THR A 73 7.89 -0.72 -11.41
C THR A 73 7.45 -1.84 -12.37
N GLN A 74 7.30 -3.07 -11.89
CA GLN A 74 6.86 -4.22 -12.68
C GLN A 74 5.44 -4.01 -13.25
N ILE A 75 4.49 -3.49 -12.46
CA ILE A 75 3.13 -3.19 -12.94
C ILE A 75 3.18 -2.18 -14.10
N ARG A 76 4.02 -1.14 -13.99
CA ARG A 76 4.18 -0.14 -15.05
C ARG A 76 4.83 -0.72 -16.30
N THR A 77 5.86 -1.55 -16.14
CA THR A 77 6.49 -2.25 -17.26
C THR A 77 5.49 -3.15 -17.99
N ILE A 78 4.69 -3.91 -17.24
CA ILE A 78 3.59 -4.71 -17.80
C ILE A 78 2.62 -3.81 -18.57
N ALA A 79 2.21 -2.67 -18.00
CA ALA A 79 1.33 -1.73 -18.68
C ALA A 79 1.91 -1.26 -20.03
N GLU A 80 3.21 -0.94 -20.09
CA GLU A 80 3.87 -0.58 -21.36
C GLU A 80 3.96 -1.76 -22.33
N ARG A 81 4.19 -3.00 -21.85
CA ARG A 81 4.16 -4.20 -22.71
C ARG A 81 2.78 -4.42 -23.31
N VAL A 82 1.70 -4.30 -22.53
CA VAL A 82 0.34 -4.40 -23.05
C VAL A 82 0.05 -3.28 -24.06
N ARG A 83 0.49 -2.05 -23.80
CA ARG A 83 0.33 -0.95 -24.77
C ARG A 83 1.06 -1.24 -26.09
N THR A 84 2.29 -1.75 -25.98
CA THR A 84 3.16 -2.04 -27.11
C THR A 84 2.61 -3.18 -27.97
N TYR A 85 2.37 -4.33 -27.36
CA TYR A 85 2.06 -5.58 -28.03
C TYR A 85 0.55 -5.84 -28.17
N GLY A 86 -0.28 -5.18 -27.36
CA GLY A 86 -1.74 -5.26 -27.47
C GLY A 86 -2.31 -4.53 -28.69
N SER A 87 -1.53 -3.61 -29.27
CA SER A 87 -1.90 -2.92 -30.50
C SER A 87 -1.84 -3.86 -31.70
N GLN A 88 -2.72 -3.65 -32.70
CA GLN A 88 -2.70 -4.36 -33.99
C GLN A 88 -2.88 -5.89 -33.91
N LEU A 89 -3.42 -6.41 -32.81
CA LEU A 89 -3.79 -7.82 -32.69
C LEU A 89 -5.10 -8.18 -33.39
N ASP A 90 -5.94 -7.17 -33.66
CA ASP A 90 -7.26 -7.32 -34.26
C ASP A 90 -7.57 -6.11 -35.15
N ASN A 91 -8.47 -6.28 -36.12
CA ASN A 91 -8.92 -5.19 -37.02
C ASN A 91 -9.93 -4.25 -36.33
N ALA A 92 -10.50 -4.65 -35.20
CA ALA A 92 -11.47 -3.87 -34.44
C ALA A 92 -10.78 -3.04 -33.34
N ALA A 93 -11.12 -1.75 -33.25
CA ALA A 93 -10.71 -0.87 -32.17
C ALA A 93 -11.53 -1.16 -30.90
N ASP A 94 -11.18 -2.23 -30.18
CA ASP A 94 -11.81 -2.63 -28.92
C ASP A 94 -11.30 -1.87 -27.69
N GLY A 95 -10.28 -1.02 -27.88
CA GLY A 95 -9.69 -0.21 -26.81
C GLY A 95 -8.79 -0.98 -25.85
N PHE A 96 -8.53 -2.28 -26.08
CA PHE A 96 -7.72 -3.15 -25.20
C PHE A 96 -6.33 -2.57 -24.91
N ALA A 97 -5.62 -2.16 -25.96
CA ALA A 97 -4.27 -1.58 -25.88
C ALA A 97 -4.22 -0.19 -25.20
N TRP A 98 -5.39 0.36 -24.84
CA TRP A 98 -5.52 1.64 -24.15
C TRP A 98 -6.01 1.48 -22.71
N SER A 99 -7.11 0.75 -22.51
CA SER A 99 -7.79 0.63 -21.22
C SER A 99 -6.98 -0.17 -20.20
N VAL A 100 -6.44 -1.32 -20.58
CA VAL A 100 -5.68 -2.19 -19.68
C VAL A 100 -4.41 -1.49 -19.18
N PRO A 101 -3.54 -0.90 -20.04
CA PRO A 101 -2.40 -0.11 -19.56
C PRO A 101 -2.80 1.05 -18.65
N GLN A 102 -3.87 1.77 -18.97
CA GLN A 102 -4.33 2.91 -18.16
C GLN A 102 -4.74 2.46 -16.76
N ASN A 103 -5.49 1.36 -16.66
CA ASN A 103 -5.92 0.80 -15.38
C ASN A 103 -4.72 0.33 -14.55
N LEU A 104 -3.76 -0.36 -15.17
CA LEU A 104 -2.53 -0.80 -14.50
C LEU A 104 -1.69 0.38 -13.98
N HIS A 105 -1.56 1.46 -14.76
CA HIS A 105 -0.88 2.68 -14.32
C HIS A 105 -1.59 3.35 -13.13
N VAL A 106 -2.93 3.37 -13.13
CA VAL A 106 -3.71 3.88 -11.99
C VAL A 106 -3.49 3.03 -10.74
N ILE A 107 -3.44 1.70 -10.87
CA ILE A 107 -3.15 0.80 -9.76
C ILE A 107 -1.74 1.07 -9.21
N ALA A 108 -0.74 1.17 -10.09
CA ALA A 108 0.64 1.48 -9.69
C ALA A 108 0.74 2.84 -8.96
N ALA A 109 0.05 3.87 -9.44
CA ALA A 109 0.02 5.18 -8.81
C ALA A 109 -0.65 5.17 -7.43
N ARG A 110 -1.72 4.38 -7.25
CA ARG A 110 -2.37 4.19 -5.95
C ARG A 110 -1.44 3.51 -4.94
N LEU A 111 -0.80 2.41 -5.36
CA LEU A 111 0.18 1.72 -4.53
C LEU A 111 1.34 2.63 -4.12
N GLU A 112 1.86 3.44 -5.05
CA GLU A 112 2.89 4.44 -4.76
C GLU A 112 2.41 5.50 -3.75
N SER A 113 1.18 6.00 -3.91
CA SER A 113 0.60 6.97 -2.98
C SER A 113 0.46 6.40 -1.58
N ASP A 114 -0.06 5.18 -1.45
CA ASP A 114 -0.21 4.50 -0.17
C ASP A 114 1.15 4.19 0.46
N PHE A 115 2.13 3.86 -0.37
CA PHE A 115 3.50 3.64 0.09
C PHE A 115 4.12 4.92 0.65
N ARG A 116 4.00 6.05 -0.07
CA ARG A 116 4.46 7.36 0.44
C ARG A 116 3.80 7.74 1.75
N GLY A 117 2.49 7.47 1.89
CA GLY A 117 1.77 7.70 3.14
C GLY A 117 2.39 6.97 4.33
N ARG A 118 2.85 5.74 4.12
CA ARG A 118 3.52 4.93 5.16
C ARG A 118 4.91 5.44 5.49
N LEU A 119 5.72 5.76 4.48
CA LEU A 119 7.03 6.36 4.71
C LEU A 119 6.93 7.67 5.51
N ALA A 120 5.86 8.45 5.29
CA ALA A 120 5.60 9.66 6.07
C ALA A 120 5.25 9.36 7.53
N LEU A 121 4.42 8.35 7.78
CA LEU A 121 4.11 7.91 9.14
C LEU A 121 5.36 7.42 9.86
N ASP A 122 6.21 6.63 9.21
CA ASP A 122 7.44 6.10 9.80
C ASP A 122 8.43 7.23 10.13
N THR A 123 8.57 8.21 9.23
CA THR A 123 9.40 9.38 9.47
C THR A 123 8.89 10.19 10.67
N ARG A 124 7.57 10.38 10.78
CA ARG A 124 6.94 11.08 11.90
C ARG A 124 7.09 10.33 13.22
N ASN A 125 6.90 9.01 13.19
CA ASN A 125 7.06 8.14 14.36
C ASN A 125 8.51 8.15 14.85
N ALA A 126 9.49 8.06 13.94
CA ALA A 126 10.91 8.17 14.29
C ALA A 126 11.25 9.52 14.92
N ALA A 127 10.74 10.63 14.37
CA ALA A 127 10.94 11.97 14.95
C ALA A 127 10.32 12.07 16.36
N HIS A 128 9.13 11.51 16.56
CA HIS A 128 8.48 11.49 17.86
C HIS A 128 9.26 10.66 18.89
N LEU A 129 9.72 9.46 18.52
CA LEU A 129 10.54 8.62 19.40
C LEU A 129 11.86 9.32 19.78
N ASN A 130 12.53 9.96 18.82
CA ASN A 130 13.73 10.75 19.10
C ASN A 130 13.45 11.89 20.09
N SER A 131 12.30 12.58 19.99
CA SER A 131 11.94 13.63 20.94
C SER A 131 11.77 13.09 22.36
N ILE A 132 11.15 11.91 22.51
CA ILE A 132 11.01 11.23 23.81
C ILE A 132 12.38 10.83 24.36
N ASP A 133 13.27 10.31 23.54
CA ASP A 133 14.62 9.93 23.99
C ASP A 133 15.42 11.15 24.51
N VAL A 134 15.26 12.31 23.87
CA VAL A 134 15.85 13.58 24.34
C VAL A 134 15.25 14.01 25.68
N ASP A 135 13.92 13.94 25.82
CA ASP A 135 13.23 14.28 27.06
C ASP A 135 13.64 13.34 28.22
N VAL A 136 13.79 12.05 27.96
CA VAL A 136 14.27 11.08 28.94
C VAL A 136 15.73 11.34 29.32
N ALA A 137 16.60 11.62 28.33
CA ALA A 137 18.01 11.90 28.59
C ALA A 137 18.21 13.17 29.43
N SER A 138 17.44 14.22 29.15
CA SER A 138 17.47 15.48 29.90
C SER A 138 16.95 15.31 31.33
N ALA A 139 15.86 14.56 31.53
CA ALA A 139 15.31 14.24 32.85
C ALA A 139 16.27 13.40 33.72
N TRP A 140 17.18 12.63 33.10
CA TRP A 140 18.14 11.78 33.79
C TRP A 140 19.53 12.43 33.97
N GLY A 141 19.65 13.74 33.69
CA GLY A 141 20.88 14.51 33.94
C GLY A 141 22.06 14.17 33.02
N ARG A 142 21.82 13.46 31.91
CA ARG A 142 22.82 13.33 30.83
C ARG A 142 22.67 14.53 29.90
N GLU A 143 23.32 15.61 30.26
CA GLU A 143 23.35 16.83 29.45
C GLU A 143 24.08 16.54 28.14
N ARG A 144 23.32 16.34 27.06
CA ARG A 144 23.83 16.43 25.70
C ARG A 144 23.35 17.78 25.18
N THR A 145 24.27 18.72 25.04
CA THR A 145 24.02 20.00 24.38
C THR A 145 23.64 19.73 22.93
N VAL A 146 22.34 19.67 22.66
CA VAL A 146 21.81 19.72 21.30
C VAL A 146 21.52 21.19 21.04
N GLU A 147 22.24 21.79 20.10
CA GLU A 147 21.91 23.11 19.57
C GLU A 147 20.45 23.07 19.10
N GLN A 148 19.62 23.85 19.79
CA GLN A 148 18.21 24.01 19.48
C GLN A 148 18.16 24.98 18.30
N ASP A 149 18.15 24.43 17.08
CA ASP A 149 17.89 25.23 15.89
C ASP A 149 16.39 25.54 15.88
N ASP A 150 16.05 26.73 16.40
CA ASP A 150 14.73 27.32 16.30
C ASP A 150 14.41 27.58 14.82
N THR A 151 13.79 26.58 14.17
CA THR A 151 13.03 26.82 12.94
C THR A 151 11.57 26.48 13.19
N ASP A 152 10.84 27.46 13.67
CA ASP A 152 9.43 27.65 13.35
C ASP A 152 9.31 27.85 11.84
N ASP A 153 9.05 26.77 11.10
CA ASP A 153 8.16 26.84 9.95
C ASP A 153 7.63 25.44 9.63
N GLN A 154 6.40 25.38 9.15
CA GLN A 154 5.64 24.16 8.85
C GLN A 154 6.52 23.07 8.21
N SER A 155 7.00 22.11 9.02
CA SER A 155 8.03 21.16 8.59
C SER A 155 7.45 20.14 7.62
N LEU A 156 7.46 20.49 6.34
CA LEU A 156 7.12 19.58 5.24
C LEU A 156 8.03 18.36 5.37
N ILE A 157 7.44 17.21 5.73
CA ILE A 157 8.16 15.94 5.76
C ILE A 157 8.40 15.51 4.31
N ARG A 158 9.64 15.65 3.85
CA ARG A 158 10.02 15.22 2.50
C ARG A 158 10.11 13.70 2.44
N ILE A 159 9.24 13.08 1.64
CA ILE A 159 9.29 11.65 1.35
C ILE A 159 10.07 11.42 0.07
N ALA A 160 11.31 10.93 0.19
CA ALA A 160 12.11 10.52 -0.95
C ALA A 160 11.73 9.08 -1.34
N LEU A 161 11.01 8.93 -2.46
CA LEU A 161 10.69 7.63 -3.05
C LEU A 161 11.20 7.62 -4.50
N ALA A 162 12.13 6.72 -4.79
CA ALA A 162 12.62 6.47 -6.15
C ALA A 162 11.98 5.19 -6.69
N LEU A 163 11.47 5.25 -7.91
CA LEU A 163 10.97 4.11 -8.66
C LEU A 163 11.88 3.87 -9.86
N GLY A 164 12.03 2.62 -10.27
CA GLY A 164 12.85 2.27 -11.42
C GLY A 164 12.33 2.92 -12.70
N PRO A 165 13.22 3.19 -13.68
CA PRO A 165 12.77 3.65 -14.99
C PRO A 165 11.90 2.58 -15.65
N VAL A 166 10.93 3.04 -16.44
CA VAL A 166 10.07 2.17 -17.24
C VAL A 166 10.22 2.62 -18.69
N GLU A 167 10.61 1.67 -19.53
CA GLU A 167 10.80 1.91 -20.95
C GLU A 167 9.47 1.73 -21.67
N SER A 168 9.18 2.64 -22.61
CA SER A 168 8.02 2.56 -23.49
C SER A 168 8.52 2.27 -24.90
N TYR A 169 7.91 1.29 -25.54
CA TYR A 169 8.34 0.76 -26.82
C TYR A 169 7.23 0.86 -27.86
N MET A 170 7.64 0.83 -29.12
CA MET A 170 6.74 0.60 -30.24
C MET A 170 7.16 -0.66 -30.96
N ALA A 171 6.27 -1.64 -31.00
CA ALA A 171 6.42 -2.84 -31.79
C ALA A 171 5.82 -2.56 -33.18
N ALA A 172 6.53 -1.85 -34.05
CA ALA A 172 6.03 -1.58 -35.41
C ALA A 172 6.07 -2.84 -36.29
N ASP A 173 7.17 -3.59 -36.19
CA ASP A 173 7.46 -4.73 -37.06
C ASP A 173 7.23 -6.11 -36.41
N SER A 174 6.74 -6.14 -35.16
CA SER A 174 6.47 -7.41 -34.48
C SER A 174 5.31 -8.15 -35.13
N SER A 175 5.55 -9.42 -35.42
CA SER A 175 4.56 -10.35 -35.95
C SER A 175 3.41 -10.58 -34.98
N HIS A 176 2.28 -11.05 -35.49
CA HIS A 176 1.11 -11.39 -34.67
C HIS A 176 1.45 -12.46 -33.61
N GLN A 177 2.25 -13.46 -33.97
CA GLN A 177 2.71 -14.52 -33.07
C GLN A 177 3.60 -13.98 -31.93
N GLU A 178 4.53 -13.06 -32.23
CA GLU A 178 5.37 -12.42 -31.20
C GLU A 178 4.53 -11.57 -30.24
N ARG A 179 3.54 -10.83 -30.74
CA ARG A 179 2.63 -10.05 -29.89
C ARG A 179 1.83 -10.94 -28.94
N MET A 180 1.29 -12.06 -29.45
CA MET A 180 0.58 -13.02 -28.61
C MET A 180 1.50 -13.62 -27.55
N ALA A 181 2.72 -14.00 -27.90
CA ALA A 181 3.70 -14.54 -26.96
C ALA A 181 4.03 -13.53 -25.84
N GLU A 182 4.24 -12.26 -26.19
CA GLU A 182 4.50 -11.19 -25.21
C GLU A 182 3.28 -10.94 -24.29
N LEU A 183 2.06 -10.99 -24.81
CA LEU A 183 0.86 -10.88 -23.99
C LEU A 183 0.65 -12.08 -23.05
N HIS A 184 0.97 -13.30 -23.49
CA HIS A 184 0.98 -14.47 -22.62
C HIS A 184 1.98 -14.29 -21.47
N ALA A 185 3.23 -13.91 -21.77
CA ALA A 185 4.24 -13.63 -20.76
C ALA A 185 3.80 -12.51 -19.80
N THR A 186 3.09 -11.51 -20.31
CA THR A 186 2.54 -10.42 -19.52
C THR A 186 1.44 -10.90 -18.55
N SER A 187 0.59 -11.84 -18.95
CA SER A 187 -0.40 -12.46 -18.05
C SER A 187 0.28 -13.27 -16.94
N ASP A 188 1.34 -13.98 -17.26
CA ASP A 188 2.15 -14.72 -16.27
C ASP A 188 2.82 -13.76 -15.28
N ASP A 189 3.41 -12.67 -15.77
CA ASP A 189 4.00 -11.61 -14.95
C ASP A 189 2.96 -10.99 -13.99
N LEU A 190 1.72 -10.77 -14.45
CA LEU A 190 0.63 -10.28 -13.58
C LEU A 190 0.27 -11.29 -12.50
N SER A 191 0.30 -12.59 -12.80
CA SER A 191 0.11 -13.66 -11.81
C SER A 191 1.15 -13.57 -10.70
N ALA A 192 2.42 -13.42 -11.09
CA ALA A 192 3.53 -13.27 -10.15
C ALA A 192 3.38 -12.01 -9.28
N VAL A 193 2.92 -10.89 -9.86
CA VAL A 193 2.63 -9.67 -9.11
C VAL A 193 1.50 -9.89 -8.08
N ILE A 194 0.41 -10.54 -8.47
CA ILE A 194 -0.73 -10.84 -7.58
C ILE A 194 -0.28 -11.67 -6.38
N GLU A 195 0.58 -12.68 -6.60
CA GLU A 195 1.12 -13.53 -5.54
C GLU A 195 2.13 -12.82 -4.63
N ARG A 196 2.91 -11.88 -5.19
CA ARG A 196 3.95 -11.17 -4.46
C ARG A 196 3.40 -10.01 -3.64
N LEU A 197 2.39 -9.30 -4.13
CA LEU A 197 1.92 -8.06 -3.54
C LEU A 197 1.50 -8.19 -2.06
N PRO A 198 0.75 -9.22 -1.62
CA PRO A 198 0.45 -9.42 -0.21
C PRO A 198 1.68 -9.70 0.66
N LYS A 199 2.77 -10.22 0.10
CA LYS A 199 4.00 -10.54 0.84
C LYS A 199 4.86 -9.29 1.10
N VAL A 200 4.81 -8.33 0.18
CA VAL A 200 5.59 -7.07 0.26
C VAL A 200 4.76 -5.91 0.77
N PHE A 201 3.43 -6.03 0.78
CA PHE A 201 2.51 -4.97 1.17
C PHE A 201 1.21 -5.54 1.75
N ASP A 202 1.31 -6.21 2.89
CA ASP A 202 0.14 -6.81 3.54
C ASP A 202 -0.73 -5.75 4.20
N ASN A 203 -1.67 -5.19 3.44
CA ASN A 203 -2.66 -4.23 3.93
C ASN A 203 -3.90 -4.19 3.02
N PRO A 204 -4.98 -3.49 3.43
CA PRO A 204 -6.19 -3.39 2.61
C PRO A 204 -5.95 -2.88 1.19
N ALA A 205 -5.09 -1.87 0.99
CA ALA A 205 -4.80 -1.31 -0.32
C ALA A 205 -3.99 -2.28 -1.22
N GLY A 206 -3.03 -3.01 -0.66
CA GLY A 206 -2.31 -4.08 -1.35
C GLY A 206 -3.26 -5.19 -1.82
N ARG A 207 -4.20 -5.61 -0.95
CA ARG A 207 -5.23 -6.61 -1.30
C ARG A 207 -6.21 -6.12 -2.36
N LEU A 208 -6.66 -4.86 -2.29
CA LEU A 208 -7.53 -4.26 -3.31
C LEU A 208 -6.81 -4.14 -4.66
N SER A 209 -5.54 -3.73 -4.64
CA SER A 209 -4.71 -3.64 -5.83
C SER A 209 -4.47 -5.02 -6.46
N ALA A 210 -4.19 -6.06 -5.66
CA ALA A 210 -4.06 -7.43 -6.17
C ALA A 210 -5.34 -7.91 -6.88
N ARG A 211 -6.51 -7.60 -6.33
CA ARG A 211 -7.80 -7.91 -6.96
C ARG A 211 -8.00 -7.15 -8.27
N ALA A 212 -7.66 -5.85 -8.30
CA ALA A 212 -7.75 -5.05 -9.52
C ALA A 212 -6.81 -5.57 -10.61
N ILE A 213 -5.59 -5.97 -10.24
CA ILE A 213 -4.63 -6.60 -11.18
C ILE A 213 -5.16 -7.93 -11.71
N ALA A 214 -5.83 -8.74 -10.87
CA ALA A 214 -6.46 -9.99 -11.31
C ALA A 214 -7.57 -9.76 -12.35
N VAL A 215 -8.31 -8.66 -12.25
CA VAL A 215 -9.31 -8.26 -13.25
C VAL A 215 -8.62 -7.95 -14.58
N GLU A 216 -7.59 -7.11 -14.59
CA GLU A 216 -6.86 -6.77 -15.81
C GLU A 216 -6.18 -7.98 -16.45
N ARG A 217 -5.62 -8.89 -15.64
CA ARG A 217 -5.11 -10.18 -16.10
C ARG A 217 -6.18 -11.00 -16.80
N SER A 218 -7.39 -11.08 -16.23
CA SER A 218 -8.50 -11.79 -16.85
C SER A 218 -8.93 -11.17 -18.18
N VAL A 219 -8.81 -9.85 -18.34
CA VAL A 219 -9.08 -9.17 -19.63
C VAL A 219 -8.06 -9.60 -20.68
N ILE A 220 -6.78 -9.68 -20.32
CA ILE A 220 -5.71 -10.18 -21.20
C ILE A 220 -5.95 -11.65 -21.58
N ASP A 221 -6.25 -12.51 -20.60
CA ASP A 221 -6.52 -13.94 -20.83
C ASP A 221 -7.70 -14.16 -21.77
N ASN A 222 -8.77 -13.37 -21.61
CA ASN A 222 -9.93 -13.43 -22.50
C ASN A 222 -9.56 -12.98 -23.91
N LYS A 223 -8.82 -11.88 -24.06
CA LYS A 223 -8.37 -11.40 -25.38
C LYS A 223 -7.52 -12.45 -26.10
N LEU A 224 -6.59 -13.09 -25.37
CA LEU A 224 -5.75 -14.15 -25.91
C LEU A 224 -6.57 -15.36 -26.38
N ARG A 225 -7.61 -15.73 -25.63
CA ARG A 225 -8.54 -16.80 -26.02
C ARG A 225 -9.32 -16.44 -27.28
N ASP A 226 -9.90 -15.24 -27.34
CA ASP A 226 -10.69 -14.78 -28.49
C ASP A 226 -9.85 -14.76 -29.78
N LEU A 227 -8.58 -14.37 -29.67
CA LEU A 227 -7.63 -14.38 -30.79
C LEU A 227 -7.28 -15.80 -31.23
N ALA A 228 -7.17 -16.76 -30.31
CA ALA A 228 -6.91 -18.16 -30.63
C ALA A 228 -8.12 -18.85 -31.30
N ASP A 229 -9.34 -18.47 -30.90
CA ASP A 229 -10.59 -19.01 -31.48
C ASP A 229 -10.90 -18.41 -32.86
N SER A 230 -10.26 -17.29 -33.23
CA SER A 230 -10.45 -16.57 -34.50
C SER A 230 -9.42 -16.90 -35.58
N ALA A 231 -8.40 -17.70 -35.26
CA ALA A 231 -7.31 -18.12 -36.16
C ALA A 231 -7.59 -19.48 -36.83
#